data_AF-A0A421CFR6-F1
#
_entry.id   AF-A0A421CFR6-F1
#
_cell.length_a   1.000
_cell.length_b   1.000
_cell.length_c   1.000
_cell.angle_alpha   90.00
_cell.angle_beta   90.00
_cell.angle_gamma   90.00
#
_symmetry.space_group_name_H-M   'P 1'
#
loop_
_entity.id
_entity.type
_entity.pdbx_description
1 polymer ?
#
loop_
_entity_poly.entity_id
_entity_poly.type
_entity_poly.pdbx_seq_one_letter_code
_entity_poly.pdbx_strand_id
1 'polypeptide(L)'
;MAPSYDHSASLCSKIREEDIENILKDRRRFMANVETKAKSLLVFSGKRKVTHKELLTHIRDNFADSELVSTILGMASKINRTNANAIIDRVPCEILSRTTKDLLLELIIAKRQLVEEVFG
;
A
#
# COMPACT_ATOMS: atom_id res chain seq x y z
N MET A 1 -0.21 24.45 -4.41
CA MET A 1 0.54 23.22 -4.02
C MET A 1 1.23 22.68 -5.26
N ALA A 2 2.47 22.22 -5.16
CA ALA A 2 3.11 21.52 -6.28
C ALA A 2 2.44 20.16 -6.50
N PRO A 3 2.50 19.58 -7.72
CA PRO A 3 2.09 18.20 -7.95
C PRO A 3 2.85 17.24 -7.03
N SER A 4 2.27 16.08 -6.74
CA SER A 4 2.94 15.03 -5.99
C SER A 4 4.04 14.39 -6.85
N TYR A 5 5.25 14.25 -6.31
CA TYR A 5 6.42 13.66 -7.00
C TYR A 5 7.22 12.75 -6.05
N ASP A 6 8.24 12.09 -6.59
CA ASP A 6 9.14 11.17 -5.87
C ASP A 6 8.45 9.98 -5.16
N HIS A 7 7.76 9.17 -5.97
CA HIS A 7 7.09 7.95 -5.50
C HIS A 7 7.94 6.67 -5.69
N SER A 8 9.20 6.82 -6.07
CA SER A 8 10.13 5.72 -6.40
C SER A 8 10.36 4.74 -5.24
N ALA A 9 10.27 5.22 -3.99
CA ALA A 9 10.40 4.39 -2.78
C ALA A 9 9.14 3.58 -2.43
N SER A 10 8.05 3.71 -3.20
CA SER A 10 6.78 3.02 -2.96
C SER A 10 6.75 1.63 -3.60
N LEU A 11 5.59 0.94 -3.50
CA LEU A 11 5.28 -0.25 -4.31
C LEU A 11 6.33 -1.37 -4.22
N CYS A 12 6.86 -1.60 -3.01
CA CYS A 12 7.82 -2.67 -2.76
C CYS A 12 9.10 -2.59 -3.62
N SER A 13 9.58 -1.40 -3.97
CA SER A 13 10.74 -1.18 -4.86
C SER A 13 12.07 -1.83 -4.42
N LYS A 14 12.16 -2.37 -3.20
CA LYS A 14 13.32 -3.10 -2.68
C LYS A 14 13.18 -4.62 -2.74
N ILE A 15 12.04 -5.14 -3.18
CA ILE A 15 11.83 -6.58 -3.34
C ILE A 15 12.53 -7.01 -4.63
N ARG A 16 13.36 -8.04 -4.52
CA ARG A 16 14.04 -8.63 -5.66
C ARG A 16 13.09 -9.59 -6.38
N GLU A 17 13.23 -9.69 -7.69
CA GLU A 17 12.31 -10.46 -8.52
C GLU A 17 12.31 -11.95 -8.16
N GLU A 18 13.48 -12.51 -7.82
CA GLU A 18 13.61 -13.91 -7.39
C GLU A 18 12.87 -14.23 -6.08
N ASP A 19 12.55 -13.21 -5.26
CA ASP A 19 11.83 -13.39 -4.00
C ASP A 19 10.30 -13.36 -4.19
N ILE A 20 9.81 -12.87 -5.32
CA ILE A 20 8.38 -12.54 -5.50
C ILE A 20 7.50 -13.78 -5.41
N GLU A 21 7.86 -14.85 -6.13
CA GLU A 21 7.06 -16.08 -6.14
C GLU A 21 6.92 -16.67 -4.73
N ASN A 22 8.01 -16.68 -3.97
CA ASN A 22 8.02 -17.13 -2.58
C ASN A 22 7.18 -16.22 -1.67
N ILE A 23 7.20 -14.91 -1.91
CA ILE A 23 6.37 -13.95 -1.17
C ILE A 23 4.89 -14.20 -1.45
N LEU A 24 4.51 -14.38 -2.72
CA LEU A 24 3.11 -14.59 -3.11
C LEU A 24 2.56 -15.94 -2.62
N LYS A 25 3.38 -17.00 -2.60
CA LYS A 25 2.99 -18.32 -2.08
C LYS A 25 2.82 -18.34 -0.56
N ASP A 26 3.63 -17.58 0.18
CA ASP A 26 3.55 -17.52 1.64
C ASP A 26 2.73 -16.30 2.10
N ARG A 27 1.48 -16.55 2.48
CA ARG A 27 0.57 -15.52 2.98
C ARG A 27 1.15 -14.72 4.14
N ARG A 28 1.90 -15.34 5.07
CA ARG A 28 2.49 -14.61 6.21
C ARG A 28 3.58 -13.67 5.73
N ARG A 29 4.44 -14.13 4.82
CA ARG A 29 5.50 -13.31 4.21
C ARG A 29 4.92 -12.16 3.38
N PHE A 30 3.87 -12.41 2.61
CA PHE A 30 3.14 -11.36 1.90
C PHE A 30 2.56 -10.33 2.86
N MET A 31 1.78 -10.75 3.87
CA MET A 31 1.17 -9.83 4.83
C MET A 31 2.20 -9.04 5.65
N ALA A 32 3.40 -9.59 5.89
CA ALA A 32 4.47 -8.81 6.50
C ALA A 32 4.89 -7.59 5.65
N ASN A 33 4.84 -7.68 4.31
CA ASN A 33 5.08 -6.53 3.43
C ASN A 33 3.92 -5.52 3.45
N VAL A 34 2.69 -6.00 3.69
CA VAL A 34 1.49 -5.15 3.79
C VAL A 34 1.45 -4.42 5.13
N GLU A 35 1.68 -5.10 6.25
CA GLU A 35 1.36 -4.56 7.57
C GLU A 35 2.57 -4.07 8.35
N THR A 36 3.68 -4.80 8.33
CA THR A 36 4.75 -4.62 9.33
C THR A 36 6.02 -3.99 8.76
N LYS A 37 6.40 -4.32 7.52
CA LYS A 37 7.59 -3.78 6.86
C LYS A 37 7.35 -2.43 6.20
N ALA A 38 6.12 -2.17 5.77
CA ALA A 38 5.72 -0.88 5.20
C ALA A 38 5.53 0.15 6.32
N LYS A 39 6.53 1.01 6.50
CA LYS A 39 6.55 2.03 7.55
C LYS A 39 6.49 3.43 6.95
N SER A 40 5.72 4.28 7.60
CA SER A 40 5.66 5.70 7.28
C SER A 40 6.97 6.39 7.62
N LEU A 41 7.25 7.48 6.92
CA LEU A 41 8.28 8.43 7.31
C LEU A 41 7.81 9.33 8.46
N LEU A 42 6.49 9.46 8.64
CA LEU A 42 5.93 10.08 9.84
C LEU A 42 6.25 9.21 11.05
N VAL A 43 6.52 9.87 12.17
CA VAL A 43 6.78 9.25 13.46
C VAL A 43 5.82 9.84 14.47
N PHE A 44 5.24 8.99 15.34
CA PHE A 44 4.66 9.50 16.58
C PHE A 44 5.77 9.96 17.51
N SER A 45 5.45 10.78 18.51
CA SER A 45 6.40 11.36 19.46
C SER A 45 7.53 10.37 19.82
N GLY A 46 8.75 10.66 19.36
CA GLY A 46 9.89 9.74 19.44
C GLY A 46 10.60 9.50 18.10
N LYS A 47 11.51 8.52 18.08
CA LYS A 47 12.36 8.18 16.90
C LYS A 47 11.92 6.91 16.16
N ARG A 48 10.88 6.20 16.63
CA ARG A 48 10.45 4.94 16.02
C ARG A 48 9.54 5.20 14.82
N LYS A 49 9.89 4.64 13.67
CA LYS A 49 8.99 4.60 12.50
C LYS A 49 7.73 3.79 12.80
N VAL A 50 6.59 4.33 12.41
CA VAL A 50 5.28 3.68 12.57
C VAL A 50 4.93 2.92 11.30
N THR A 51 4.23 1.81 11.45
CA THR A 51 3.62 1.09 10.32
C THR A 51 2.51 1.92 9.72
N HIS A 52 2.14 1.63 8.47
CA HIS A 52 0.96 2.27 7.87
C HIS A 52 -0.31 1.93 8.66
N LYS A 53 -0.44 0.71 9.20
CA LYS A 53 -1.59 0.32 10.03
C LYS A 53 -1.68 1.18 11.28
N GLU A 54 -0.58 1.31 12.04
CA GLU A 54 -0.53 2.18 13.23
C GLU A 54 -0.89 3.63 12.89
N LEU A 55 -0.41 4.16 11.75
CA LEU A 55 -0.75 5.50 11.30
C LEU A 55 -2.25 5.66 11.03
N LEU A 56 -2.85 4.74 10.28
CA LEU A 56 -4.28 4.79 9.98
C LEU A 56 -5.13 4.63 11.26
N THR A 57 -4.74 3.74 12.17
CA THR A 57 -5.40 3.58 13.47
C THR A 57 -5.36 4.87 14.28
N HIS A 58 -4.21 5.54 14.33
CA HIS A 58 -4.10 6.84 15.00
C HIS A 58 -4.99 7.91 14.37
N ILE A 59 -5.07 7.93 13.03
CA ILE A 59 -5.98 8.83 12.31
C ILE A 59 -7.43 8.57 12.71
N ARG A 60 -7.87 7.31 12.70
CA ARG A 60 -9.21 6.94 13.15
C ARG A 60 -9.47 7.41 14.58
N ASP A 61 -8.58 7.07 15.51
CA ASP A 61 -8.81 7.29 16.93
C ASP A 61 -8.82 8.79 17.33
N ASN A 62 -8.17 9.66 16.55
CA ASN A 62 -8.01 11.09 16.87
C ASN A 62 -8.73 12.03 15.90
N PHE A 63 -9.16 11.53 14.74
CA PHE A 63 -9.76 12.34 13.67
C PHE A 63 -10.99 11.68 13.03
N ALA A 64 -11.65 10.74 13.73
CA ALA A 64 -12.84 10.01 13.26
C ALA A 64 -13.91 10.93 12.62
N ASP A 65 -14.22 12.04 13.30
CA ASP A 65 -15.31 12.95 12.90
C ASP A 65 -14.87 14.01 11.87
N SER A 66 -13.64 13.91 11.35
CA SER A 66 -13.12 14.87 10.38
C SER A 66 -13.36 14.46 8.94
N GLU A 67 -13.33 15.43 8.03
CA GLU A 67 -13.37 15.21 6.58
C GLU A 67 -12.19 14.34 6.07
N LEU A 68 -11.13 14.18 6.88
CA LEU A 68 -10.00 13.33 6.53
C LEU A 68 -10.41 11.87 6.33
N VAL A 69 -11.25 11.32 7.21
CA VAL A 69 -11.66 9.92 7.14
C VAL A 69 -12.55 9.67 5.92
N SER A 70 -13.53 10.55 5.67
CA SER A 70 -14.38 10.45 4.47
C SER A 70 -13.57 10.62 3.18
N THR A 71 -12.55 11.48 3.18
CA THR A 71 -11.63 11.65 2.05
C THR A 71 -10.82 10.39 1.79
N ILE A 72 -10.25 9.77 2.83
CA ILE A 72 -9.50 8.51 2.73
C ILE A 72 -10.38 7.39 2.16
N LEU A 73 -11.58 7.20 2.72
CA LEU A 73 -12.53 6.19 2.25
C LEU A 73 -12.99 6.45 0.80
N GLY A 74 -13.24 7.71 0.45
CA GLY A 74 -13.58 8.13 -0.91
C GLY A 74 -12.47 7.90 -1.94
N MET A 75 -11.20 7.97 -1.52
CA MET A 75 -10.06 7.58 -2.37
C MET A 75 -9.93 6.06 -2.47
N ALA A 76 -10.05 5.34 -1.36
CA ALA A 76 -9.93 3.88 -1.32
C ALA A 76 -11.03 3.16 -2.11
N SER A 77 -12.25 3.70 -2.12
CA SER A 77 -13.39 3.16 -2.88
C SER A 77 -13.15 3.18 -4.40
N LYS A 78 -12.33 4.11 -4.87
CA LYS A 78 -11.91 4.20 -6.28
C LYS A 78 -10.84 3.18 -6.64
N ILE A 79 -10.26 2.43 -5.69
CA ILE A 79 -9.24 1.42 -5.97
C ILE A 79 -9.92 0.06 -6.05
N ASN A 80 -9.90 -0.56 -7.22
CA ASN A 80 -10.40 -1.92 -7.42
C ASN A 80 -9.45 -2.73 -8.31
N ARG A 81 -9.68 -4.04 -8.39
CA ARG A 81 -8.78 -4.93 -9.12
C ARG A 81 -8.72 -4.57 -10.61
N THR A 82 -9.85 -4.22 -11.21
CA THR A 82 -9.94 -3.89 -12.63
C THR A 82 -9.12 -2.65 -12.98
N ASN A 83 -9.28 -1.55 -12.25
CA ASN A 83 -8.58 -0.32 -12.57
C ASN A 83 -7.11 -0.33 -12.15
N ALA A 84 -6.76 -0.97 -11.03
CA ALA A 84 -5.37 -1.18 -10.63
C ALA A 84 -4.64 -2.00 -11.69
N ASN A 85 -5.23 -3.12 -12.12
CA ASN A 85 -4.66 -3.96 -13.17
C ASN A 85 -4.54 -3.20 -14.50
N ALA A 86 -5.55 -2.41 -14.88
CA ALA A 86 -5.51 -1.60 -16.10
C ALA A 86 -4.42 -0.51 -16.09
N ILE A 87 -3.99 -0.04 -14.91
CA ILE A 87 -2.86 0.89 -14.78
C ILE A 87 -1.54 0.12 -14.85
N ILE A 88 -1.42 -0.98 -14.11
CA ILE A 88 -0.21 -1.81 -14.06
C ILE A 88 0.12 -2.37 -15.44
N ASP A 89 -0.88 -2.83 -16.19
CA ASP A 89 -0.70 -3.45 -17.50
C ASP A 89 -0.28 -2.45 -18.60
N ARG A 90 -0.39 -1.14 -18.37
CA ARG A 90 0.15 -0.12 -19.29
C ARG A 90 1.68 -0.13 -19.34
N VAL A 91 2.34 -0.62 -18.30
CA VAL A 91 3.80 -0.73 -18.27
C VAL A 91 4.19 -1.98 -19.08
N PRO A 92 5.03 -1.88 -20.12
CA PRO A 92 5.46 -3.04 -20.90
C PRO A 92 6.18 -4.10 -20.05
N CYS A 93 6.08 -5.37 -20.44
CA CYS A 93 6.65 -6.49 -19.67
C CYS A 93 8.19 -6.50 -19.70
N GLU A 94 8.80 -5.81 -20.66
CA GLU A 94 10.24 -5.57 -20.77
C GLU A 94 10.75 -4.64 -19.67
N ILE A 95 9.87 -3.81 -19.11
CA ILE A 95 10.18 -2.89 -18.00
C ILE A 95 9.74 -3.47 -16.67
N LEU A 96 8.56 -4.10 -16.64
CA LEU A 96 7.94 -4.64 -15.44
C LEU A 96 7.38 -6.03 -15.73
N SER A 97 8.10 -7.05 -15.24
CA SER A 97 7.74 -8.44 -15.50
C SER A 97 6.34 -8.81 -15.00
N ARG A 98 5.75 -9.85 -15.60
CA ARG A 98 4.41 -10.32 -15.22
C ARG A 98 4.33 -10.66 -13.73
N THR A 99 5.33 -11.34 -13.18
CA THR A 99 5.39 -11.71 -11.77
C THR A 99 5.41 -10.47 -10.87
N THR A 100 6.15 -9.42 -11.26
CA THR A 100 6.15 -8.15 -10.51
C THR A 100 4.80 -7.44 -10.60
N LYS A 101 4.17 -7.43 -11.78
CA LYS A 101 2.81 -6.88 -11.95
C LYS A 101 1.80 -7.57 -11.03
N ASP A 102 1.85 -8.90 -10.94
CA ASP A 102 0.96 -9.66 -10.07
C ASP A 102 1.19 -9.33 -8.59
N LEU A 103 2.45 -9.19 -8.16
CA LEU A 103 2.77 -8.71 -6.80
C LEU A 103 2.20 -7.32 -6.52
N LEU A 104 2.34 -6.38 -7.45
CA LEU A 104 1.83 -5.02 -7.28
C LEU A 104 0.32 -5.01 -7.16
N LEU A 105 -0.38 -5.79 -7.99
CA LEU A 105 -1.82 -5.90 -7.93
C LEU A 105 -2.28 -6.41 -6.57
N GLU A 106 -1.72 -7.53 -6.10
CA GLU A 106 -2.04 -8.08 -4.78
C GLU A 106 -1.72 -7.10 -3.66
N LEU A 107 -0.55 -6.44 -3.71
CA LEU A 107 -0.14 -5.46 -2.71
C LEU A 107 -1.12 -4.29 -2.62
N ILE A 108 -1.53 -3.72 -3.75
CA ILE A 108 -2.45 -2.58 -3.82
C ILE A 108 -3.82 -2.96 -3.25
N ILE A 109 -4.33 -4.14 -3.63
CA ILE A 109 -5.63 -4.63 -3.13
C ILE A 109 -5.57 -4.91 -1.63
N ALA A 110 -4.52 -5.56 -1.15
CA ALA A 110 -4.34 -5.81 0.28
C ALA A 110 -4.19 -4.51 1.09
N LYS A 111 -3.51 -3.49 0.54
CA LYS A 111 -3.40 -2.16 1.17
C LYS A 111 -4.74 -1.44 1.23
N ARG A 112 -5.57 -1.54 0.19
CA ARG A 112 -6.93 -1.01 0.18
C ARG A 112 -7.80 -1.72 1.23
N GLN A 113 -7.71 -3.05 1.31
CA GLN A 113 -8.40 -3.83 2.35
C GLN A 113 -7.96 -3.44 3.77
N LEU A 114 -6.67 -3.12 3.97
CA LEU A 114 -6.17 -2.63 5.26
C LEU A 114 -6.80 -1.28 5.65
N VAL A 115 -7.05 -0.39 4.69
CA VAL A 115 -7.78 0.86 4.93
C VAL A 115 -9.22 0.55 5.35
N GLU A 116 -9.89 -0.35 4.64
CA GLU A 116 -11.25 -0.78 4.98
C GLU A 116 -11.32 -1.48 6.35
N GLU A 117 -10.33 -2.28 6.72
CA GLU A 117 -10.26 -2.93 8.04
C GLU A 117 -10.12 -1.91 9.17
N VAL A 118 -9.37 -0.83 8.96
CA VAL A 118 -9.13 0.16 10.01
C VAL A 118 -10.34 1.07 10.21
N PHE A 119 -10.96 1.54 9.12
CA PHE A 119 -12.02 2.56 9.16
C PHE A 119 -13.45 2.04 8.94
N GLY A 120 -13.61 0.79 8.51
CA GLY A 120 -14.91 0.15 8.27
C GLY A 120 -15.54 -0.49 9.50
#